data_AF-A0A382MHZ1-F1
#
_entry.id   AF-A0A382MHZ1-F1
#
_cell.length_a   1.000
_cell.length_b   1.000
_cell.length_c   1.000
_cell.angle_alpha   90.00
_cell.angle_beta   90.00
_cell.angle_gamma   90.00
#
_symmetry.space_group_name_H-M   'P 1'
#
loop_
_entity.id
_entity.type
_entity.pdbx_description
1 polymer ?
#
loop_
_entity_poly.entity_id
_entity_poly.type
_entity_poly.pdbx_seq_one_letter_code
_entity_poly.pdbx_strand_id
1 'polypeptide(L)'
;MNNFKFYLKTVVCALFLFACGGKDAETEASPDISMEENPVNINDSDFSDDSNIERNMPAIVEDLWRDIKNLRAELDYQNENLSKLEAQSQVWANPFAIYNKEIVLNNGSSIFGKIVYQDQDVMKVETLIGQLIIERNTIIRVVNQVSAYGNLDQEPSDVSNSI
;
A
#
# COMPACT_ATOMS: atom_id res chain seq x y z
N MET A 1 32.86 9.73 -21.60
CA MET A 1 32.16 9.90 -20.30
C MET A 1 31.73 11.35 -20.01
N ASN A 2 31.62 12.24 -21.01
CA ASN A 2 31.21 13.64 -20.81
C ASN A 2 29.75 13.90 -21.23
N ASN A 3 29.20 13.05 -22.11
CA ASN A 3 27.83 13.20 -22.63
C ASN A 3 26.76 12.86 -21.58
N PHE A 4 27.05 11.91 -20.67
CA PHE A 4 26.15 11.54 -19.57
C PHE A 4 26.02 12.66 -18.53
N LYS A 5 27.14 13.32 -18.21
CA LYS A 5 27.16 14.51 -17.32
C LYS A 5 26.44 15.70 -17.95
N PHE A 6 26.51 15.84 -19.28
CA PHE A 6 25.77 16.86 -20.00
C PHE A 6 24.27 16.59 -19.94
N TYR A 7 23.84 15.36 -20.22
CA TYR A 7 22.43 14.94 -20.20
C TYR A 7 21.79 15.12 -18.80
N LEU A 8 22.52 14.77 -17.73
CA LEU A 8 22.05 14.96 -16.37
C LEU A 8 21.82 16.44 -16.03
N LYS A 9 22.68 17.34 -16.53
CA LYS A 9 22.49 18.79 -16.36
C LYS A 9 21.27 19.31 -17.15
N THR A 10 21.02 18.81 -18.36
CA THR A 10 19.88 19.23 -19.16
C THR A 10 18.54 18.83 -18.53
N VAL A 11 18.45 17.63 -17.94
CA VAL A 11 17.24 17.15 -17.25
C VAL A 11 16.95 17.96 -15.99
N VAL A 12 17.98 18.30 -15.21
CA VAL A 12 17.82 19.14 -14.00
C VAL A 12 17.39 20.57 -14.35
N CYS A 13 17.93 21.16 -15.42
CA CYS A 13 17.50 22.49 -15.87
C CYS A 13 16.05 22.52 -16.39
N ALA A 14 15.57 21.44 -17.01
CA ALA A 14 14.19 21.36 -17.49
C ALA A 14 13.16 21.28 -16.35
N LEU A 15 13.50 20.61 -15.24
CA LEU A 15 12.62 20.52 -14.06
C LEU A 15 12.46 21.86 -13.33
N PHE A 16 13.47 22.73 -13.37
CA PHE A 16 13.42 24.05 -12.75
C PHE A 16 12.53 25.06 -13.51
N LEU A 17 12.20 24.80 -14.79
CA LEU A 17 11.37 25.71 -15.60
C LEU A 17 9.86 25.43 -15.48
N PHE A 18 9.44 24.34 -14.83
CA PHE A 18 8.03 24.03 -14.58
C PHE A 18 7.50 24.50 -13.21
N ALA A 19 8.34 25.17 -12.41
CA ALA A 19 7.99 25.63 -11.06
C ALA A 19 7.93 27.16 -10.96
N CYS A 20 7.12 27.82 -11.79
CA CYS A 20 6.64 29.18 -11.49
C CYS A 20 5.44 29.55 -12.38
N GLY A 21 4.25 29.64 -11.78
CA GLY A 21 3.01 30.01 -12.46
C GLY A 21 1.89 30.31 -11.47
N GLY A 22 2.17 31.12 -10.45
CA GLY A 22 1.17 31.61 -9.50
C GLY A 22 0.47 32.88 -10.01
N LYS A 23 -0.84 32.95 -9.80
CA LYS A 23 -1.62 34.18 -9.71
C LYS A 23 -2.90 33.92 -8.92
N ASP A 24 -2.97 34.52 -7.73
CA ASP A 24 -4.17 34.64 -6.91
C ASP A 24 -5.09 35.75 -7.45
N ALA A 25 -6.40 35.58 -7.31
CA ALA A 25 -7.36 36.69 -7.24
C ALA A 25 -8.64 36.21 -6.54
N GLU A 26 -8.80 36.64 -5.28
CA GLU A 26 -10.09 36.69 -4.59
C GLU A 26 -11.04 37.64 -5.31
N THR A 27 -12.32 37.28 -5.40
CA THR A 27 -13.42 38.26 -5.50
C THR A 27 -14.65 37.68 -4.83
N GLU A 28 -14.94 38.19 -3.65
CA GLU A 28 -16.26 38.12 -3.02
C GLU A 28 -17.23 39.03 -3.78
N ALA A 29 -18.47 38.57 -4.02
CA ALA A 29 -19.67 39.40 -3.90
C ALA A 29 -20.96 38.54 -3.94
N SER A 30 -21.77 38.78 -2.91
CA SER A 30 -23.15 38.34 -2.64
C SER A 30 -24.14 38.48 -3.82
N PRO A 31 -25.26 37.74 -3.80
CA PRO A 31 -26.53 38.37 -4.16
C PRO A 31 -27.60 38.17 -3.07
N ASP A 32 -27.99 39.27 -2.42
CA ASP A 32 -29.35 39.42 -1.89
C ASP A 32 -30.30 39.52 -3.08
N ILE A 33 -31.27 38.60 -3.18
CA ILE A 33 -32.42 38.74 -4.06
C ILE A 33 -33.66 38.82 -3.17
N SER A 34 -34.28 39.99 -3.27
CA SER A 34 -35.50 40.43 -2.59
C SER A 34 -36.68 39.46 -2.75
N MET A 35 -37.38 39.26 -1.65
CA MET A 35 -38.71 38.67 -1.55
C MET A 35 -39.73 39.43 -2.42
N GLU A 36 -40.51 38.70 -3.21
CA GLU A 36 -41.84 39.13 -3.62
C GLU A 36 -42.80 37.95 -3.38
N GLU A 37 -43.75 38.17 -2.47
CA GLU A 37 -44.80 37.23 -2.09
C GLU A 37 -45.72 36.92 -3.28
N ASN A 38 -45.98 35.64 -3.52
CA ASN A 38 -47.22 35.22 -4.17
C ASN A 38 -47.89 34.16 -3.28
N PRO A 39 -49.18 34.31 -2.95
CA PRO A 39 -49.84 33.44 -1.97
C PRO A 39 -49.99 32.02 -2.53
N VAL A 40 -49.48 31.07 -1.74
CA VAL A 40 -49.67 29.63 -1.92
C VAL A 40 -51.17 29.33 -1.85
N ASN A 41 -51.72 28.84 -2.97
CA ASN A 41 -53.03 28.20 -2.97
C ASN A 41 -52.84 26.75 -2.55
N ILE A 42 -53.15 26.46 -1.28
CA ILE A 42 -53.18 25.11 -0.73
C ILE A 42 -54.39 24.39 -1.32
N ASN A 43 -54.16 23.61 -2.37
CA ASN A 43 -55.05 22.51 -2.71
C ASN A 43 -54.54 21.28 -1.98
N ASP A 44 -55.13 21.03 -0.80
CA ASP A 44 -55.18 19.70 -0.19
C ASP A 44 -55.86 18.76 -1.18
N SER A 45 -55.07 18.01 -1.94
CA SER A 45 -55.53 16.83 -2.65
C SER A 45 -54.60 15.67 -2.30
N ASP A 46 -54.97 15.02 -1.21
CA ASP A 46 -55.29 13.59 -1.21
C ASP A 46 -54.16 12.64 -1.65
N PHE A 47 -53.30 12.37 -0.68
CA PHE A 47 -53.01 11.02 -0.18
C PHE A 47 -53.19 9.87 -1.19
N SER A 48 -52.35 9.84 -2.22
CA SER A 48 -52.29 8.73 -3.17
C SER A 48 -50.86 8.35 -3.55
N ASP A 49 -49.87 8.73 -2.74
CA ASP A 49 -48.47 8.37 -2.97
C ASP A 49 -48.03 7.07 -2.25
N ASP A 50 -48.82 6.61 -1.27
CA ASP A 50 -48.50 5.42 -0.47
C ASP A 50 -48.56 4.12 -1.31
N SER A 51 -49.43 4.09 -2.34
CA SER A 51 -49.57 2.92 -3.23
C SER A 51 -48.42 2.73 -4.22
N ASN A 52 -47.62 3.78 -4.46
CA ASN A 52 -46.45 3.72 -5.33
C ASN A 52 -45.25 3.15 -4.58
N ILE A 53 -45.10 3.49 -3.30
CA ILE A 53 -44.02 2.96 -2.46
C ILE A 53 -44.21 1.46 -2.26
N GLU A 54 -45.42 1.01 -1.90
CA GLU A 54 -45.70 -0.41 -1.64
C GLU A 54 -45.50 -1.31 -2.88
N ARG A 55 -45.80 -0.80 -4.09
CA ARG A 55 -45.56 -1.52 -5.36
C ARG A 55 -44.10 -1.57 -5.76
N ASN A 56 -43.30 -0.56 -5.40
CA ASN A 56 -41.89 -0.47 -5.74
C ASN A 56 -40.96 -1.03 -4.64
N MET A 57 -41.49 -1.34 -3.45
CA MET A 57 -40.73 -1.95 -2.34
C MET A 57 -39.89 -3.17 -2.74
N PRO A 58 -40.38 -4.13 -3.55
CA PRO A 58 -39.57 -5.27 -3.98
C PRO A 58 -38.35 -4.85 -4.80
N ALA A 59 -38.49 -3.87 -5.68
CA ALA A 59 -37.39 -3.35 -6.51
C ALA A 59 -36.38 -2.56 -5.67
N ILE A 60 -36.87 -1.76 -4.72
CA ILE A 60 -36.02 -1.02 -3.76
C ILE A 60 -35.22 -2.00 -2.90
N VAL A 61 -35.84 -3.08 -2.42
CA VAL A 61 -35.17 -4.12 -1.63
C VAL A 61 -34.12 -4.86 -2.46
N GLU A 62 -34.38 -5.14 -3.74
CA GLU A 62 -33.41 -5.76 -4.63
C GLU A 62 -32.21 -4.85 -4.91
N ASP A 63 -32.45 -3.55 -5.16
CA ASP A 63 -31.37 -2.57 -5.34
C ASP A 63 -30.54 -2.40 -4.06
N LEU A 64 -31.19 -2.30 -2.90
CA LEU A 64 -30.48 -2.25 -1.61
C LEU A 64 -29.66 -3.52 -1.38
N TRP A 65 -30.17 -4.69 -1.77
CA TRP A 65 -29.42 -5.95 -1.66
C TRP A 65 -28.22 -5.98 -2.61
N ARG A 66 -28.38 -5.45 -3.83
CA ARG A 66 -27.29 -5.28 -4.81
C ARG A 66 -26.23 -4.34 -4.27
N ASP A 67 -26.62 -3.23 -3.66
CA ASP A 67 -25.70 -2.27 -3.05
C ASP A 67 -24.96 -2.87 -1.85
N ILE A 68 -25.66 -3.58 -0.95
CA ILE A 68 -25.03 -4.33 0.15
C ILE A 68 -24.01 -5.34 -0.38
N LYS A 69 -24.35 -6.06 -1.45
CA LYS A 69 -23.45 -7.03 -2.06
C LYS A 69 -22.23 -6.36 -2.70
N ASN A 70 -22.42 -5.23 -3.38
CA ASN A 70 -21.32 -4.44 -3.94
C ASN A 70 -20.39 -3.91 -2.85
N LEU A 71 -20.96 -3.31 -1.79
CA LEU A 71 -20.19 -2.80 -0.66
C LEU A 71 -19.41 -3.91 0.05
N ARG A 72 -20.00 -5.10 0.18
CA ARG A 72 -19.29 -6.26 0.74
C ARG A 72 -18.12 -6.70 -0.15
N ALA A 73 -18.34 -6.77 -1.46
CA ALA A 73 -17.27 -7.12 -2.40
C ALA A 73 -16.14 -6.07 -2.40
N GLU A 74 -16.48 -4.79 -2.28
CA GLU A 74 -15.49 -3.72 -2.18
C GLU A 74 -14.72 -3.78 -0.85
N LEU A 75 -15.40 -4.06 0.27
CA LEU A 75 -14.76 -4.28 1.55
C LEU A 75 -13.79 -5.46 1.51
N ASP A 76 -14.23 -6.60 0.97
CA ASP A 76 -13.41 -7.81 0.84
C ASP A 76 -12.19 -7.54 -0.04
N TYR A 77 -12.36 -6.83 -1.16
CA TYR A 77 -11.28 -6.41 -2.05
C TYR A 77 -10.29 -5.47 -1.36
N GLN A 78 -10.78 -4.47 -0.62
CA GLN A 78 -9.92 -3.56 0.13
C GLN A 78 -9.15 -4.30 1.23
N ASN A 79 -9.79 -5.23 1.93
CA ASN A 79 -9.17 -6.05 2.96
C ASN A 79 -8.08 -6.97 2.40
N GLU A 80 -8.32 -7.60 1.24
CA GLU A 80 -7.30 -8.38 0.53
C GLU A 80 -6.11 -7.49 0.13
N ASN A 81 -6.38 -6.29 -0.39
CA ASN A 81 -5.33 -5.33 -0.73
C ASN A 81 -4.54 -4.87 0.50
N LEU A 82 -5.20 -4.64 1.63
CA LEU A 82 -4.54 -4.26 2.89
C LEU A 82 -3.67 -5.38 3.43
N SER A 83 -4.17 -6.62 3.46
CA SER A 83 -3.36 -7.77 3.93
C SER A 83 -2.15 -8.02 3.03
N LYS A 84 -2.30 -7.89 1.71
CA LYS A 84 -1.17 -7.96 0.77
C LYS A 84 -0.18 -6.82 0.98
N LEU A 85 -0.67 -5.60 1.22
CA LEU A 85 0.18 -4.45 1.47
C LEU A 85 0.91 -4.56 2.81
N GLU A 86 0.27 -5.12 3.84
CA GLU A 86 0.88 -5.41 5.13
C GLU A 86 2.00 -6.43 4.98
N ALA A 87 1.74 -7.55 4.30
CA ALA A 87 2.77 -8.56 4.02
C ALA A 87 3.96 -7.99 3.22
N GLN A 88 3.68 -7.10 2.26
CA GLN A 88 4.75 -6.37 1.58
C GLN A 88 5.46 -5.42 2.55
N SER A 89 4.74 -4.62 3.34
CA SER A 89 5.31 -3.66 4.29
C SER A 89 6.23 -4.33 5.32
N GLN A 90 5.87 -5.51 5.83
CA GLN A 90 6.70 -6.26 6.77
C GLN A 90 8.07 -6.64 6.18
N VAL A 91 8.13 -7.00 4.90
CA VAL A 91 9.40 -7.26 4.19
C VAL A 91 10.27 -5.98 4.09
N TRP A 92 9.62 -4.82 3.96
CA TRP A 92 10.29 -3.52 3.89
C TRP A 92 10.62 -2.93 5.28
N ALA A 93 9.91 -3.34 6.32
CA ALA A 93 10.15 -2.90 7.70
C ALA A 93 11.52 -3.35 8.20
N ASN A 94 12.05 -4.47 7.69
CA ASN A 94 13.41 -4.89 7.98
C ASN A 94 14.10 -5.47 6.72
N PRO A 95 14.81 -4.64 5.94
CA PRO A 95 15.54 -5.12 4.76
C PRO A 95 16.67 -6.10 5.13
N PHE A 96 17.12 -6.15 6.39
CA PHE A 96 18.11 -7.14 6.86
C PHE A 96 17.49 -8.51 7.14
N ALA A 97 16.16 -8.62 7.28
CA ALA A 97 15.49 -9.90 7.53
C ALA A 97 15.66 -10.89 6.35
N ILE A 98 15.77 -10.36 5.12
CA ILE A 98 16.02 -11.17 3.92
C ILE A 98 17.46 -11.70 3.91
N TYR A 99 18.39 -10.98 4.52
CA TYR A 99 19.83 -11.28 4.58
C TYR A 99 20.20 -11.88 5.95
N ASN A 100 19.47 -12.91 6.35
CA ASN A 100 19.60 -13.52 7.68
C ASN A 100 20.79 -14.47 7.85
N LYS A 101 21.66 -14.62 6.84
CA LYS A 101 22.88 -15.44 6.96
C LYS A 101 24.06 -14.56 7.30
N GLU A 102 24.69 -14.88 8.41
CA GLU A 102 26.01 -14.39 8.76
C GLU A 102 27.06 -15.45 8.36
N ILE A 103 27.99 -15.07 7.49
CA ILE A 103 29.05 -15.93 6.98
C ILE A 103 30.36 -15.45 7.59
N VAL A 104 30.89 -16.24 8.52
CA VAL A 104 32.13 -15.93 9.22
C VAL A 104 33.29 -16.50 8.42
N LEU A 105 34.21 -15.62 8.02
CA LEU A 105 35.42 -15.96 7.29
C LEU A 105 36.59 -16.27 8.22
N ASN A 106 37.59 -16.96 7.69
CA ASN A 106 38.81 -17.37 8.39
C ASN A 106 39.71 -16.21 8.85
N ASN A 107 39.57 -15.05 8.23
CA ASN A 107 40.24 -13.81 8.62
C ASN A 107 39.51 -13.05 9.75
N GLY A 108 38.41 -13.59 10.27
CA GLY A 108 37.60 -12.98 11.32
C GLY A 108 36.56 -11.97 10.80
N SER A 109 36.54 -11.66 9.50
CA SER A 109 35.49 -10.84 8.90
C SER A 109 34.18 -11.62 8.81
N SER A 110 33.07 -10.88 8.86
CA SER A 110 31.73 -11.45 8.77
C SER A 110 30.93 -10.78 7.66
N ILE A 111 30.29 -11.60 6.82
CA ILE A 111 29.49 -11.13 5.67
C ILE A 111 28.03 -11.47 5.93
N PHE A 112 27.18 -10.45 5.82
CA PHE A 112 25.73 -10.59 5.96
C PHE A 112 25.08 -10.65 4.59
N GLY A 113 24.30 -11.69 4.36
CA GLY A 113 23.69 -11.90 3.05
C GLY A 113 22.69 -13.05 2.98
N LYS A 114 22.25 -13.31 1.76
CA LYS A 114 21.39 -14.41 1.35
C LYS A 114 22.21 -15.28 0.41
N ILE A 115 22.28 -16.57 0.71
CA ILE A 115 23.00 -17.52 -0.15
C ILE A 115 22.10 -17.82 -1.35
N VAL A 116 22.53 -17.42 -2.54
CA VAL A 116 21.78 -17.59 -3.80
C VAL A 116 22.20 -18.88 -4.50
N TYR A 117 23.48 -19.24 -4.41
CA TYR A 117 24.02 -20.45 -5.01
C TYR A 117 25.16 -20.99 -4.15
N GLN A 118 25.28 -22.31 -4.11
CA GLN A 118 26.24 -22.99 -3.27
C GLN A 118 26.83 -24.19 -4.01
N ASP A 119 28.16 -24.23 -4.14
CA ASP A 119 28.92 -25.31 -4.76
C ASP A 119 29.99 -25.87 -3.81
N GLN A 120 30.78 -26.85 -4.24
CA GLN A 120 31.93 -27.37 -3.48
C GLN A 120 33.00 -26.30 -3.27
N ASP A 121 33.40 -25.56 -4.30
CA ASP A 121 34.52 -24.62 -4.20
C ASP A 121 34.09 -23.17 -3.91
N VAL A 122 32.89 -22.79 -4.36
CA VAL A 122 32.41 -21.40 -4.32
C VAL A 122 31.00 -21.28 -3.77
N MET A 123 30.70 -20.11 -3.20
CA MET A 123 29.39 -19.73 -2.72
C MET A 123 29.04 -18.33 -3.22
N LYS A 124 27.85 -18.18 -3.80
CA LYS A 124 27.33 -16.90 -4.25
C LYS A 124 26.38 -16.35 -3.20
N VAL A 125 26.71 -15.16 -2.70
CA VAL A 125 25.99 -14.50 -1.62
C VAL A 125 25.52 -13.15 -2.13
N GLU A 126 24.24 -12.89 -2.02
CA GLU A 126 23.68 -11.56 -2.24
C GLU A 126 23.68 -10.81 -0.92
N THR A 127 24.29 -9.63 -0.93
CA THR A 127 24.36 -8.69 0.19
C THR A 127 23.52 -7.46 -0.15
N LEU A 128 23.30 -6.58 0.82
CA LEU A 128 22.57 -5.33 0.60
C LEU A 128 23.16 -4.43 -0.50
N ILE A 129 24.48 -4.52 -0.70
CA ILE A 129 25.20 -3.68 -1.68
C ILE A 129 25.46 -4.39 -3.01
N GLY A 130 25.10 -5.68 -3.12
CA GLY A 130 25.28 -6.45 -4.35
C GLY A 130 25.68 -7.90 -4.12
N GLN A 131 26.07 -8.57 -5.20
CA GLN A 131 26.42 -9.99 -5.20
C GLN A 131 27.92 -10.18 -5.00
N LEU A 132 28.28 -11.11 -4.13
CA LEU A 132 29.63 -11.52 -3.82
C LEU A 132 29.80 -13.01 -4.10
N ILE A 133 30.95 -13.38 -4.67
CA ILE A 133 31.36 -14.77 -4.83
C ILE A 133 32.50 -15.01 -3.83
N ILE A 134 32.30 -15.99 -2.96
CA ILE A 134 33.21 -16.32 -1.86
C ILE A 134 33.70 -17.76 -2.06
N GLU A 135 34.99 -17.99 -1.83
CA GLU A 135 35.55 -19.34 -1.82
C GLU A 135 35.15 -20.09 -0.54
N ARG A 136 34.67 -21.33 -0.67
CA ARG A 136 34.24 -22.14 0.49
C ARG A 136 35.37 -22.36 1.49
N ASN A 137 36.61 -22.47 1.01
CA ASN A 137 37.79 -22.68 1.86
C ASN A 137 38.05 -21.54 2.84
N THR A 138 37.50 -20.35 2.59
CA THR A 138 37.64 -19.19 3.47
C THR A 138 36.55 -19.10 4.53
N ILE A 139 35.50 -19.92 4.43
CA ILE A 139 34.34 -19.87 5.33
C ILE A 139 34.55 -20.81 6.52
N ILE A 140 34.48 -20.26 7.74
CA ILE A 140 34.51 -21.07 8.97
C ILE A 140 33.12 -21.63 9.28
N ARG A 141 32.10 -20.76 9.25
CA ARG A 141 30.72 -21.14 9.61
C ARG A 141 29.71 -20.19 9.00
N VAL A 142 28.50 -20.69 8.84
CA VAL A 142 27.33 -19.91 8.45
C VAL A 142 26.31 -20.00 9.59
N VAL A 143 25.86 -18.84 10.07
CA VAL A 143 24.95 -18.72 11.21
C VAL A 143 23.69 -18.00 10.76
N ASN A 144 22.54 -18.43 11.27
CA ASN A 144 21.30 -17.67 11.13
C ASN A 144 21.26 -16.56 12.18
N GLN A 145 21.14 -15.32 11.74
CA GLN A 145 20.83 -14.22 12.61
C GLN A 145 19.34 -14.27 12.93
N VAL A 146 19.02 -14.44 14.22
CA VAL A 146 17.67 -14.22 14.71
C VAL A 146 17.51 -12.71 14.78
N SER A 147 16.85 -12.13 13.77
CA SER A 147 16.48 -10.72 13.84
C SER A 147 15.60 -10.53 15.07
N ALA A 148 15.87 -9.53 15.90
CA ALA A 148 15.03 -9.19 17.06
C ALA A 148 13.55 -8.94 16.67
N TYR A 149 13.30 -8.70 15.38
CA TYR A 149 11.99 -8.48 14.77
C TYR A 149 11.35 -9.73 14.15
N GLY A 150 11.99 -10.90 14.18
CA GLY A 150 11.45 -12.16 13.64
C GLY A 150 10.38 -12.83 14.51
N ASN A 151 9.92 -12.16 15.58
CA ASN A 151 8.87 -12.65 16.50
C ASN A 151 7.51 -11.96 16.28
N LEU A 152 7.24 -11.38 15.10
CA LEU A 152 5.91 -10.82 14.81
C LEU A 152 4.89 -11.89 14.40
N ASP A 153 5.34 -13.11 14.11
CA ASP A 153 4.46 -14.25 13.82
C ASP A 153 4.19 -15.06 15.10
N GLN A 154 3.55 -14.44 16.09
CA GLN A 154 2.63 -15.20 16.94
C GLN A 154 1.24 -15.00 16.33
N GLU A 155 0.85 -15.92 15.44
CA GLU A 155 -0.55 -16.11 15.11
C GLU A 155 -1.38 -16.15 16.41
N PRO A 156 -2.58 -15.55 16.43
CA PRO A 156 -3.52 -15.78 17.51
C PRO A 156 -3.87 -17.27 17.48
N SER A 157 -3.28 -18.03 18.42
CA SER A 157 -3.64 -19.41 18.67
C SER A 157 -5.16 -19.55 18.70
N ASP A 158 -5.68 -20.39 17.81
CA ASP A 158 -7.06 -20.86 17.81
C ASP A 158 -7.49 -21.23 19.23
N VAL A 159 -8.21 -20.33 19.90
CA VAL A 159 -9.03 -20.70 21.06
C VAL A 159 -10.27 -21.35 20.49
N SER A 160 -10.10 -22.62 20.17
CA SER A 160 -11.14 -23.62 20.17
C SER A 160 -11.83 -23.64 21.54
N ASN A 161 -12.81 -22.76 21.74
CA ASN A 161 -13.81 -22.98 22.77
C ASN A 161 -15.06 -23.56 22.13
N SER A 162 -14.99 -24.88 21.97
CA SER A 162 -16.14 -25.74 22.27
C SER A 162 -16.69 -25.38 23.65
N ILE A 163 -17.94 -24.92 23.70
CA ILE A 163 -19.04 -25.31 24.62
C ILE A 163 -20.35 -24.86 23.97
#